data_AF-A0A1I8MKG5-F1
#
_entry.id   AF-A0A1I8MKG5-F1
#
_cell.length_a   1.000
_cell.length_b   1.000
_cell.length_c   1.000
_cell.angle_alpha   90.00
_cell.angle_beta   90.00
_cell.angle_gamma   90.00
#
_symmetry.space_group_name_H-M   'P 1'
#
loop_
_entity.id
_entity.type
_entity.pdbx_description
1 polymer ?
#
loop_
_entity_poly.entity_id
_entity_poly.type
_entity_poly.pdbx_seq_one_letter_code
_entity_poly.pdbx_strand_id
1 'polypeptide(L)'
;MFNKSLYNFFILGVFALIAIVKAQDDYGLANTILSSVSSVQYDPSRSQQCFSVYLPKLNDITNEYEAQYQECLEKSTNSQDDVRNEVAAAADSVSSTVEQICGAFHACDFGEDPSGFFSCSNDAAVRATSQAYGVQTLAQDRVQYIKLKYEQIQYSQNVCSSNASDIYVKDTAKVHAQLQDCLAGKEPETSTGSNYIVA
;
A
#
# COMPACT_ATOMS: atom_id res chain seq x y z
N MET A 1 20.96 5.09 5.36
CA MET A 1 19.90 5.22 6.39
C MET A 1 18.67 5.84 5.75
N PHE A 2 17.86 5.04 5.05
CA PHE A 2 16.55 5.51 4.58
C PHE A 2 15.58 5.51 5.77
N ASN A 3 14.84 6.60 5.86
CA ASN A 3 14.28 7.13 7.09
C ASN A 3 13.09 6.28 7.60
N LYS A 4 13.31 5.47 8.65
CA LYS A 4 12.27 4.74 9.41
C LYS A 4 11.10 5.65 9.86
N SER A 5 11.32 6.96 9.93
CA SER A 5 10.33 7.95 10.35
C SER A 5 9.20 8.16 9.32
N LEU A 6 9.48 8.02 8.01
CA LEU A 6 8.44 8.18 6.97
C LEU A 6 7.49 6.97 6.92
N TYR A 7 8.01 5.77 7.13
CA TYR A 7 7.23 4.53 7.18
C TYR A 7 6.23 4.52 8.36
N ASN A 8 6.67 4.99 9.54
CA ASN A 8 5.79 5.12 10.71
C ASN A 8 4.70 6.19 10.56
N PHE A 9 5.00 7.31 9.88
CA PHE A 9 3.99 8.34 9.61
C PHE A 9 2.93 7.88 8.62
N PHE A 10 3.31 7.07 7.63
CA PHE A 10 2.39 6.50 6.64
C PHE A 10 1.47 5.43 7.22
N ILE A 11 1.99 4.53 8.07
CA ILE A 11 1.16 3.53 8.76
C ILE A 11 0.10 4.22 9.64
N LEU A 12 0.48 5.27 10.39
CA LEU A 12 -0.46 6.05 11.20
C LEU A 12 -1.56 6.73 10.36
N GLY A 13 -1.23 7.23 9.16
CA GLY A 13 -2.20 7.83 8.25
C GLY A 13 -3.22 6.83 7.66
N VAL A 14 -2.78 5.60 7.40
CA VAL A 14 -3.64 4.51 6.89
C VAL A 14 -4.58 3.98 7.97
N PHE A 15 -4.10 3.77 9.20
CA PHE A 15 -4.96 3.39 10.32
C PHE A 15 -6.03 4.45 10.62
N ALA A 16 -5.71 5.74 10.45
CA ALA A 16 -6.68 6.81 10.59
C ALA A 16 -7.80 6.73 9.54
N LEU A 17 -7.49 6.43 8.27
CA LEU A 17 -8.51 6.27 7.23
C LEU A 17 -9.43 5.08 7.49
N ILE A 18 -8.89 3.92 7.91
CA ILE A 18 -9.69 2.74 8.26
C ILE A 18 -10.61 3.04 9.45
N ALA A 19 -10.12 3.77 10.45
CA ALA A 19 -10.93 4.19 11.61
C ALA A 19 -12.03 5.18 11.20
N ILE A 20 -11.76 6.10 10.29
CA ILE A 20 -12.75 7.06 9.77
C ILE A 20 -13.82 6.35 8.95
N VAL A 21 -13.44 5.38 8.11
CA VAL A 21 -14.39 4.58 7.31
C VAL A 21 -15.27 3.71 8.21
N LYS A 22 -14.69 2.98 9.18
CA LYS A 22 -15.46 2.21 10.17
C LYS A 22 -16.41 3.10 10.97
N ALA A 23 -15.97 4.28 11.39
CA ALA A 23 -16.82 5.21 12.09
C ALA A 23 -17.99 5.69 11.20
N GLN A 24 -17.76 5.93 9.91
CA GLN A 24 -18.80 6.37 8.96
C GLN A 24 -19.94 5.35 8.80
N ASP A 25 -19.63 4.05 8.81
CA ASP A 25 -20.62 2.96 8.76
C ASP A 25 -21.51 2.92 10.00
N ASP A 26 -20.90 3.04 11.19
CA ASP A 26 -21.65 3.08 12.46
C ASP A 26 -22.59 4.29 12.51
N TYR A 27 -22.17 5.44 11.97
CA TYR A 27 -23.04 6.63 11.87
C TYR A 27 -24.19 6.44 10.86
N GLY A 28 -23.95 5.78 9.72
CA GLY A 28 -24.96 5.52 8.70
C GLY A 28 -26.07 4.59 9.17
N LEU A 29 -25.68 3.50 9.84
CA LEU A 29 -26.63 2.56 10.45
C LEU A 29 -27.38 3.19 11.63
N ALA A 30 -26.68 3.88 12.54
CA ALA A 30 -27.31 4.55 13.67
C ALA A 30 -28.34 5.60 13.23
N ASN A 31 -28.01 6.42 12.23
CA ASN A 31 -28.93 7.41 11.68
C ASN A 31 -30.14 6.74 11.00
N THR A 32 -29.93 5.62 10.31
CA THR A 32 -31.03 4.85 9.70
C THR A 32 -31.96 4.29 10.76
N ILE A 33 -31.43 3.71 11.85
CA ILE A 33 -32.22 3.21 12.98
C ILE A 33 -32.98 4.36 13.64
N LEU A 34 -32.33 5.49 13.92
CA LEU A 34 -32.93 6.69 14.51
C LEU A 34 -34.08 7.25 13.65
N SER A 35 -33.88 7.32 12.33
CA SER A 35 -34.91 7.78 11.39
C SER A 35 -36.10 6.82 11.26
N SER A 36 -35.94 5.56 11.68
CA SER A 36 -36.93 4.50 11.55
C SER A 36 -37.59 4.10 12.88
N VAL A 37 -37.31 4.81 13.98
CA VAL A 37 -37.81 4.47 15.33
C VAL A 37 -39.34 4.38 15.39
N SER A 38 -40.06 5.22 14.64
CA SER A 38 -41.53 5.16 14.55
C SER A 38 -42.02 3.87 13.89
N SER A 39 -41.31 3.39 12.85
CA SER A 39 -41.62 2.15 12.14
C SER A 39 -41.36 0.93 13.01
N VAL A 40 -40.26 0.97 13.79
CA VAL A 40 -39.89 -0.09 14.75
C VAL A 40 -40.91 -0.24 15.87
N GLN A 41 -41.49 0.88 16.35
CA GLN A 41 -42.53 0.84 17.36
C GLN A 41 -43.90 0.39 16.82
N TYR A 42 -44.18 0.67 15.55
CA TYR A 42 -45.47 0.34 14.92
C TYR A 42 -45.55 -1.12 14.45
N ASP A 43 -44.47 -1.66 13.87
CA ASP A 43 -44.37 -3.06 13.44
C ASP A 43 -42.99 -3.67 13.79
N PRO A 44 -42.85 -4.18 15.03
CA PRO A 44 -41.60 -4.78 15.50
C PRO A 44 -41.21 -6.05 14.73
N SER A 45 -42.20 -6.84 14.28
CA SER A 45 -41.94 -8.10 13.56
C SER A 45 -41.35 -7.84 12.19
N ARG A 46 -41.88 -6.85 11.47
CA ARG A 46 -41.34 -6.42 10.19
C ARG A 46 -39.94 -5.84 10.32
N SER A 47 -39.74 -5.00 11.32
CA SER A 47 -38.43 -4.40 11.56
C SER A 47 -37.36 -5.46 11.80
N GLN A 48 -37.69 -6.49 12.59
CA GLN A 48 -36.81 -7.64 12.82
C GLN A 48 -36.50 -8.40 11.51
N GLN A 49 -37.49 -8.57 10.63
CA GLN A 49 -37.30 -9.20 9.31
C GLN A 49 -36.41 -8.37 8.39
N CYS A 50 -36.58 -7.05 8.36
CA CYS A 50 -35.74 -6.16 7.56
C CYS A 50 -34.28 -6.21 8.06
N PHE A 51 -34.06 -6.09 9.37
CA PHE A 51 -32.71 -6.16 9.93
C PHE A 51 -32.05 -7.53 9.73
N SER A 52 -32.79 -8.64 9.83
CA SER A 52 -32.23 -9.98 9.61
C SER A 52 -31.78 -10.21 8.16
N VAL A 53 -32.34 -9.47 7.18
CA VAL A 53 -31.94 -9.54 5.77
C VAL A 53 -30.79 -8.58 5.46
N TYR A 54 -30.85 -7.34 5.93
CA TYR A 54 -29.91 -6.30 5.50
C TYR A 54 -28.66 -6.16 6.37
N LEU A 55 -28.70 -6.55 7.66
CA LEU A 55 -27.48 -6.54 8.48
C LEU A 55 -26.40 -7.53 7.97
N PRO A 56 -26.74 -8.78 7.58
CA PRO A 56 -25.75 -9.66 6.97
C PRO A 56 -25.18 -9.09 5.66
N LYS A 57 -26.02 -8.46 4.83
CA LYS A 57 -25.56 -7.82 3.58
C LYS A 57 -24.56 -6.69 3.83
N LEU A 58 -24.80 -5.85 4.84
CA LEU A 58 -23.86 -4.81 5.23
C LEU A 58 -22.54 -5.42 5.71
N ASN A 59 -22.59 -6.47 6.54
CA ASN A 59 -21.38 -7.18 6.98
C ASN A 59 -20.61 -7.79 5.81
N ASP A 60 -21.29 -8.41 4.84
CA ASP A 60 -20.65 -8.96 3.64
C ASP A 60 -19.94 -7.86 2.84
N ILE A 61 -20.57 -6.69 2.66
CA ILE A 61 -19.96 -5.52 1.99
C ILE A 61 -18.73 -5.03 2.76
N THR A 62 -18.79 -4.94 4.09
CA THR A 62 -17.65 -4.56 4.92
C THR A 62 -16.50 -5.56 4.80
N ASN A 63 -16.78 -6.87 4.83
CA ASN A 63 -15.76 -7.91 4.71
C ASN A 63 -15.10 -7.89 3.33
N GLU A 64 -15.89 -7.69 2.27
CA GLU A 64 -15.39 -7.56 0.90
C GLU A 64 -14.48 -6.32 0.76
N TYR A 65 -14.90 -5.17 1.31
CA TYR A 65 -14.07 -3.96 1.34
C TYR A 65 -12.74 -4.20 2.06
N GLU A 66 -12.78 -4.84 3.23
CA GLU A 66 -11.57 -5.16 3.98
C GLU A 66 -10.64 -6.05 3.18
N ALA A 67 -11.16 -7.11 2.54
CA ALA A 67 -10.38 -8.01 1.72
C ALA A 67 -9.73 -7.28 0.53
N GLN A 68 -10.51 -6.51 -0.24
CA GLN A 68 -10.00 -5.74 -1.39
C GLN A 68 -8.95 -4.72 -0.96
N TYR A 69 -9.18 -4.04 0.17
CA TYR A 69 -8.22 -3.07 0.69
C TYR A 69 -6.90 -3.74 1.08
N GLN A 70 -6.95 -4.90 1.76
CA GLN A 70 -5.74 -5.65 2.09
C GLN A 70 -5.00 -6.14 0.85
N GLU A 71 -5.71 -6.61 -0.17
CA GLU A 71 -5.09 -7.01 -1.45
C GLU A 71 -4.33 -5.84 -2.10
N CYS A 72 -4.90 -4.62 -2.07
CA CYS A 72 -4.21 -3.42 -2.55
C CYS A 72 -2.89 -3.16 -1.81
N LEU A 73 -2.85 -3.38 -0.48
CA LEU A 73 -1.64 -3.22 0.33
C LEU A 73 -0.61 -4.31 0.05
N GLU A 74 -1.05 -5.56 -0.06
CA GLU A 74 -0.18 -6.69 -0.37
C GLU A 74 0.48 -6.51 -1.73
N LYS A 75 -0.29 -6.12 -2.75
CA LYS A 75 0.23 -5.85 -4.09
C LYS A 75 1.27 -4.73 -4.08
N SER A 76 1.05 -3.67 -3.30
CA SER A 76 2.01 -2.58 -3.12
C SER A 76 3.31 -3.08 -2.48
N THR A 77 3.20 -3.91 -1.44
CA THR A 77 4.35 -4.50 -0.73
C THR A 77 5.16 -5.41 -1.67
N ASN A 78 4.49 -6.31 -2.38
CA ASN A 78 5.13 -7.21 -3.36
C ASN A 78 5.85 -6.40 -4.45
N SER A 79 5.23 -5.33 -4.95
CA SER A 79 5.86 -4.46 -5.94
C SER A 79 7.10 -3.74 -5.41
N GLN A 80 7.14 -3.37 -4.12
CA GLN A 80 8.33 -2.78 -3.50
C GLN A 80 9.47 -3.79 -3.37
N ASP A 81 9.14 -5.05 -3.06
CA ASP A 81 10.12 -6.14 -3.01
C ASP A 81 10.66 -6.47 -4.41
N ASP A 82 9.81 -6.43 -5.44
CA ASP A 82 10.25 -6.57 -6.84
C ASP A 82 11.26 -5.48 -7.22
N VAL A 83 10.99 -4.21 -6.90
CA VAL A 83 11.94 -3.11 -7.14
C VAL A 83 13.26 -3.35 -6.41
N ARG A 84 13.23 -3.90 -5.18
CA ARG A 84 14.45 -4.26 -4.44
C ARG A 84 15.25 -5.32 -5.19
N ASN A 85 14.58 -6.34 -5.72
CA ASN A 85 15.21 -7.40 -6.48
C ASN A 85 15.78 -6.88 -7.82
N GLU A 86 15.06 -5.99 -8.50
CA GLU A 86 15.51 -5.37 -9.76
C GLU A 86 16.83 -4.59 -9.59
N VAL A 87 17.04 -3.94 -8.45
CA VAL A 87 18.25 -3.12 -8.20
C VAL A 87 19.37 -3.88 -7.49
N ALA A 88 19.15 -5.12 -7.07
CA ALA A 88 20.12 -5.91 -6.29
C ALA A 88 21.47 -6.05 -7.02
N ALA A 89 21.45 -6.43 -8.30
CA ALA A 89 22.68 -6.58 -9.08
C ALA A 89 23.47 -5.26 -9.22
N ALA A 90 22.79 -4.11 -9.25
CA ALA A 90 23.46 -2.81 -9.28
C ALA A 90 24.10 -2.49 -7.92
N ALA A 91 23.44 -2.85 -6.81
CA ALA A 91 24.02 -2.73 -5.47
C ALA A 91 25.27 -3.61 -5.31
N ASP A 92 25.22 -4.85 -5.80
CA ASP A 92 26.37 -5.77 -5.78
C ASP A 92 27.54 -5.22 -6.62
N SER A 93 27.25 -4.66 -7.80
CA SER A 93 28.26 -4.02 -8.65
C SER A 93 28.93 -2.83 -7.95
N VAL A 94 28.17 -2.00 -7.25
CA VAL A 94 28.71 -0.92 -6.43
C VAL A 94 29.60 -1.47 -5.32
N SER A 95 29.13 -2.48 -4.56
CA SER A 95 29.91 -3.08 -3.48
C SER A 95 31.23 -3.67 -3.97
N SER A 96 31.18 -4.45 -5.05
CA SER A 96 32.39 -5.05 -5.65
C SER A 96 33.37 -3.99 -6.14
N THR A 97 32.88 -2.90 -6.73
CA THR A 97 33.75 -1.80 -7.19
C THR A 97 34.42 -1.10 -6.01
N VAL A 98 33.69 -0.86 -4.93
CA VAL A 98 34.25 -0.27 -3.70
C VAL A 98 35.31 -1.19 -3.09
N GLU A 99 35.06 -2.49 -3.02
CA GLU A 99 36.04 -3.47 -2.53
C GLU A 99 37.31 -3.49 -3.38
N GLN A 100 37.20 -3.42 -4.71
CA GLN A 100 38.34 -3.33 -5.62
C GLN A 100 39.18 -2.07 -5.39
N ILE A 101 38.53 -0.91 -5.21
CA ILE A 101 39.20 0.35 -4.89
C ILE A 101 39.97 0.20 -3.58
N CYS A 102 39.31 -0.24 -2.52
CA CYS A 102 39.93 -0.42 -1.21
C CYS A 102 41.09 -1.43 -1.27
N GLY A 103 40.90 -2.55 -1.97
CA GLY A 103 41.93 -3.57 -2.16
C GLY A 103 43.17 -3.03 -2.87
N ALA A 104 42.99 -2.18 -3.89
CA ALA A 104 44.12 -1.58 -4.60
C ALA A 104 44.98 -0.68 -3.71
N PHE A 105 44.36 0.08 -2.79
CA PHE A 105 45.09 0.87 -1.81
C PHE A 105 45.76 0.00 -0.75
N HIS A 106 45.06 -1.03 -0.25
CA HIS A 106 45.62 -1.95 0.75
C HIS A 106 46.79 -2.78 0.24
N ALA A 107 46.87 -3.01 -1.08
CA ALA A 107 47.98 -3.71 -1.70
C ALA A 107 49.28 -2.88 -1.76
N CYS A 108 49.22 -1.56 -1.57
CA CYS A 108 50.40 -0.72 -1.54
C CYS A 108 51.07 -0.79 -0.16
N ASP A 109 52.19 -1.51 -0.10
CA ASP A 109 53.01 -1.62 1.12
C ASP A 109 54.07 -0.52 1.16
N PHE A 110 54.30 0.04 2.35
CA PHE A 110 55.37 1.01 2.58
C PHE A 110 56.74 0.33 2.51
N GLY A 111 56.85 -0.91 3.01
CA GLY A 111 58.06 -1.73 2.95
C GLY A 111 59.35 -0.97 3.29
N GLU A 112 60.42 -1.26 2.54
CA GLU A 112 61.70 -0.52 2.58
C GLU A 112 61.88 0.48 1.42
N ASP A 113 60.90 0.57 0.49
CA ASP A 113 60.93 1.47 -0.67
C ASP A 113 59.79 2.52 -0.60
N PRO A 114 60.07 3.69 0.00
CA PRO A 114 59.09 4.77 0.08
C PRO A 114 58.62 5.26 -1.30
N SER A 115 59.48 5.21 -2.32
CA SER A 115 59.15 5.71 -3.66
C SER A 115 58.16 4.79 -4.38
N GLY A 116 58.36 3.47 -4.27
CA GLY A 116 57.43 2.45 -4.75
C GLY A 116 56.06 2.55 -4.09
N PHE A 117 56.01 2.80 -2.77
CA PHE A 117 54.75 3.03 -2.06
C PHE A 117 53.95 4.21 -2.62
N PHE A 118 54.59 5.38 -2.78
CA PHE A 118 53.90 6.56 -3.30
C PHE A 118 53.49 6.38 -4.78
N SER A 119 54.30 5.72 -5.59
CA SER A 119 53.94 5.40 -6.98
C SER A 119 52.73 4.46 -7.05
N CYS A 120 52.72 3.38 -6.25
CA CYS A 120 51.60 2.46 -6.16
C CYS A 120 50.32 3.17 -5.71
N SER A 121 50.43 4.00 -4.68
CA SER A 121 49.29 4.75 -4.12
C SER A 121 48.72 5.74 -5.14
N ASN A 122 49.57 6.40 -5.92
CA ASN A 122 49.15 7.27 -7.00
C ASN A 122 48.39 6.50 -8.10
N ASP A 123 48.89 5.34 -8.53
CA ASP A 123 48.22 4.51 -9.52
C ASP A 123 46.87 3.96 -9.02
N ALA A 124 46.80 3.57 -7.75
CA ALA A 124 45.56 3.18 -7.09
C ALA A 124 44.56 4.35 -7.07
N ALA A 125 45.00 5.56 -6.75
CA ALA A 125 44.16 6.76 -6.73
C ALA A 125 43.63 7.14 -8.12
N VAL A 126 44.47 7.04 -9.17
CA VAL A 126 44.05 7.29 -10.56
C VAL A 126 42.96 6.30 -10.98
N ARG A 127 43.14 5.00 -10.71
CA ARG A 127 42.13 3.97 -10.99
C ARG A 127 40.84 4.21 -10.20
N ALA A 128 40.99 4.50 -8.91
CA ALA A 128 39.86 4.75 -8.01
C ALA A 128 39.00 5.93 -8.46
N THR A 129 39.60 6.99 -9.00
CA THR A 129 38.85 8.16 -9.49
C THR A 129 37.86 7.79 -10.59
N SER A 130 38.31 7.01 -11.59
CA SER A 130 37.46 6.55 -12.69
C SER A 130 36.35 5.60 -12.20
N GLN A 131 36.72 4.64 -11.34
CA GLN A 131 35.77 3.69 -10.77
C GLN A 131 34.73 4.37 -9.87
N ALA A 132 35.14 5.33 -9.05
CA ALA A 132 34.25 6.11 -8.19
C ALA A 132 33.25 6.94 -9.01
N TYR A 133 33.68 7.52 -10.13
CA TYR A 133 32.76 8.21 -11.05
C TYR A 133 31.71 7.26 -11.66
N GLY A 134 32.11 6.04 -12.00
CA GLY A 134 31.19 4.99 -12.45
C GLY A 134 30.17 4.62 -11.36
N VAL A 135 30.62 4.40 -10.14
CA VAL A 135 29.76 4.15 -8.98
C VAL A 135 28.79 5.30 -8.75
N GLN A 136 29.27 6.55 -8.79
CA GLN A 136 28.43 7.73 -8.63
C GLN A 136 27.32 7.77 -9.68
N THR A 137 27.66 7.56 -10.95
CA THR A 137 26.70 7.61 -12.05
C THR A 137 25.64 6.51 -11.91
N LEU A 138 26.07 5.27 -11.65
CA LEU A 138 25.16 4.14 -11.45
C LEU A 138 24.25 4.36 -10.23
N ALA A 139 24.80 4.84 -9.12
CA ALA A 139 24.03 5.09 -7.91
C ALA A 139 22.99 6.21 -8.12
N GLN A 140 23.36 7.30 -8.81
CA GLN A 140 22.44 8.39 -9.13
C GLN A 140 21.29 7.91 -10.01
N ASP A 141 21.60 7.16 -11.07
CA ASP A 141 20.58 6.57 -11.95
C ASP A 141 19.63 5.64 -11.18
N ARG A 142 20.17 4.72 -10.37
CA ARG A 142 19.35 3.77 -9.60
C ARG A 142 18.52 4.44 -8.52
N VAL A 143 19.01 5.49 -7.87
CA VAL A 143 18.20 6.27 -6.91
C VAL A 143 17.01 6.92 -7.60
N GLN A 144 17.20 7.51 -8.79
CA GLN A 144 16.08 8.10 -9.53
C GLN A 144 15.10 7.03 -10.02
N TYR A 145 15.60 5.90 -10.50
CA TYR A 145 14.77 4.76 -10.88
C TYR A 145 13.89 4.28 -9.72
N ILE A 146 14.48 4.04 -8.54
CA ILE A 146 13.76 3.60 -7.34
C ILE A 146 12.69 4.62 -6.97
N LYS A 147 13.03 5.91 -6.98
CA LYS A 147 12.07 6.98 -6.67
C LYS A 147 10.86 6.93 -7.60
N LEU A 148 11.08 6.88 -8.91
CA LEU A 148 10.01 6.82 -9.92
C LEU A 148 9.12 5.59 -9.72
N LYS A 149 9.73 4.43 -9.48
CA LYS A 149 8.98 3.18 -9.22
C LYS A 149 8.14 3.27 -7.96
N TYR A 150 8.68 3.84 -6.89
CA TYR A 150 7.94 3.96 -5.63
C TYR A 150 6.78 4.96 -5.74
N GLU A 151 6.97 6.06 -6.47
CA GLU A 151 5.87 6.99 -6.81
C GLU A 151 4.76 6.28 -7.61
N GLN A 152 5.13 5.45 -8.58
CA GLN A 152 4.18 4.65 -9.37
C GLN A 152 3.43 3.61 -8.51
N ILE A 153 4.13 2.92 -7.62
CA ILE A 153 3.54 1.94 -6.69
C ILE A 153 2.54 2.65 -5.78
N GLN A 154 2.92 3.78 -5.21
CA GLN A 154 2.05 4.57 -4.34
C GLN A 154 0.80 5.04 -5.09
N TYR A 155 0.96 5.57 -6.30
CA TYR A 155 -0.18 5.95 -7.15
C TYR A 155 -1.12 4.77 -7.38
N SER A 156 -0.59 3.61 -7.73
CA SER A 156 -1.38 2.40 -7.99
C SER A 156 -2.13 1.92 -6.74
N GLN A 157 -1.48 1.95 -5.56
CA GLN A 157 -2.12 1.63 -4.28
C GLN A 157 -3.27 2.58 -3.96
N ASN A 158 -3.07 3.89 -4.19
CA ASN A 158 -4.10 4.91 -3.96
C ASN A 158 -5.31 4.71 -4.88
N VAL A 159 -5.08 4.44 -6.17
CA VAL A 159 -6.16 4.15 -7.12
C VAL A 159 -6.93 2.89 -6.70
N CYS A 160 -6.22 1.82 -6.35
CA CYS A 160 -6.82 0.55 -5.92
C CYS A 160 -7.69 0.73 -4.67
N SER A 161 -7.14 1.34 -3.62
CA SER A 161 -7.85 1.57 -2.36
C SER A 161 -9.01 2.57 -2.49
N SER A 162 -8.86 3.60 -3.32
CA SER A 162 -9.94 4.54 -3.62
C SER A 162 -11.10 3.86 -4.36
N ASN A 163 -10.79 2.94 -5.27
CA ASN A 163 -11.82 2.18 -5.98
C ASN A 163 -12.59 1.25 -5.03
N ALA A 164 -11.88 0.53 -4.16
CA ALA A 164 -12.50 -0.28 -3.11
C ALA A 164 -13.42 0.56 -2.21
N SER A 165 -12.96 1.76 -1.81
CA SER A 165 -13.76 2.69 -1.00
C SER A 165 -15.00 3.20 -1.74
N ASP A 166 -14.91 3.50 -3.03
CA ASP A 166 -16.04 3.98 -3.83
C ASP A 166 -17.12 2.89 -3.99
N ILE A 167 -16.70 1.64 -4.24
CA ILE A 167 -17.60 0.48 -4.29
C ILE A 167 -18.33 0.32 -2.96
N TYR A 168 -17.57 0.30 -1.85
CA TYR A 168 -18.11 0.18 -0.51
C TYR A 168 -19.15 1.26 -0.20
N VAL A 169 -18.86 2.54 -0.46
CA VAL A 169 -19.80 3.65 -0.22
C VAL A 169 -21.09 3.47 -1.03
N LYS A 170 -20.97 3.08 -2.31
CA LYS A 170 -22.13 2.88 -3.19
C LYS A 170 -22.99 1.70 -2.74
N ASP A 171 -22.37 0.58 -2.41
CA ASP A 171 -23.08 -0.65 -2.03
C ASP A 171 -23.74 -0.50 -0.65
N THR A 172 -23.05 0.09 0.32
CA THR A 172 -23.62 0.40 1.64
C THR A 172 -24.78 1.39 1.51
N ALA A 173 -24.65 2.45 0.70
CA ALA A 173 -25.74 3.40 0.46
C ALA A 173 -26.98 2.72 -0.16
N LYS A 174 -26.75 1.81 -1.11
CA LYS A 174 -27.82 1.01 -1.73
C LYS A 174 -28.53 0.12 -0.71
N VAL A 175 -27.78 -0.60 0.12
CA VAL A 175 -28.36 -1.48 1.15
C VAL A 175 -29.10 -0.68 2.22
N HIS A 176 -28.58 0.49 2.62
CA HIS A 176 -29.31 1.39 3.52
C HIS A 176 -30.64 1.88 2.93
N ALA A 177 -30.66 2.26 1.64
CA ALA A 177 -31.89 2.65 0.97
C ALA A 177 -32.91 1.49 0.93
N GLN A 178 -32.47 0.27 0.63
CA GLN A 178 -33.32 -0.93 0.65
C GLN A 178 -33.84 -1.27 2.06
N LEU A 179 -33.03 -1.07 3.10
CA LEU A 179 -33.44 -1.23 4.49
C LEU A 179 -34.50 -0.20 4.87
N GLN A 180 -34.31 1.07 4.53
CA GLN A 180 -35.30 2.13 4.77
C GLN A 180 -36.63 1.83 4.07
N ASP A 181 -36.57 1.40 2.81
CA ASP A 181 -37.73 0.97 2.03
C ASP A 181 -38.48 -0.19 2.70
N CYS A 182 -37.75 -1.17 3.23
CA CYS A 182 -38.32 -2.30 3.95
C CYS A 182 -39.03 -1.86 5.24
N LEU A 183 -38.38 -0.99 6.03
CA LEU A 183 -38.93 -0.42 7.25
C LEU A 183 -40.15 0.48 6.97
N ALA A 184 -40.24 1.08 5.78
CA ALA A 184 -41.34 1.93 5.36
C ALA A 184 -42.58 1.18 4.85
N GLY A 185 -42.53 -0.14 4.66
CA GLY A 185 -43.70 -0.86 4.18
C GLY A 185 -43.49 -1.71 2.91
N LYS A 186 -42.31 -1.66 2.28
CA LYS A 186 -42.01 -2.48 1.09
C LYS A 186 -41.47 -3.86 1.47
N GLU A 187 -41.76 -4.87 0.67
CA GLU A 187 -41.20 -6.22 0.86
C GLU A 187 -39.66 -6.17 0.73
N PRO A 188 -38.90 -6.91 1.56
CA PRO A 188 -37.46 -6.99 1.42
C PRO A 188 -37.10 -7.64 0.09
N GLU A 189 -36.11 -7.09 -0.61
CA GLU A 189 -35.56 -7.76 -1.79
C GLU A 189 -34.76 -9.00 -1.32
N THR A 190 -35.40 -10.15 -1.28
CA THR A 190 -34.71 -11.43 -1.08
C THR A 190 -33.95 -11.73 -2.36
N SER A 191 -32.62 -11.62 -2.33
CA SER A 191 -31.74 -11.88 -3.47
C SER A 191 -31.95 -13.30 -4.00
N THR A 192 -32.80 -13.46 -5.00
CA THR A 192 -32.74 -14.61 -5.91
C THR A 192 -31.65 -14.27 -6.92
N GLY A 193 -30.64 -15.14 -7.02
CA GLY A 193 -29.34 -14.86 -7.64
C GLY A 193 -29.40 -14.14 -8.98
N SER A 194 -28.52 -13.16 -9.15
CA SER A 194 -28.13 -12.67 -10.47
C SER A 194 -26.67 -13.00 -10.68
N ASN A 195 -26.43 -13.95 -11.59
CA ASN A 195 -25.13 -14.25 -12.17
C ASN A 195 -24.51 -12.95 -12.69
N TYR A 196 -23.47 -12.45 -12.03
CA TYR A 196 -22.60 -11.46 -12.64
C TYR A 196 -21.56 -12.23 -13.46
N ILE A 197 -21.84 -12.35 -14.76
CA ILE A 197 -20.86 -12.78 -15.75
C ILE A 197 -19.97 -11.57 -15.99
N VAL A 198 -18.74 -11.61 -15.51
CA VAL A 198 -17.72 -10.63 -15.89
C VAL A 198 -17.09 -11.13 -17.19
N ALA A 199 -17.27 -10.35 -18.25
CA ALA A 199 -16.52 -10.47 -19.51
C ALA A 199 -15.28 -9.58 -19.45
#